data_AF-A0A430FEA3-F1
#
_entry.id   AF-A0A430FEA3-F1
#
_cell.length_a   1.000
_cell.length_b   1.000
_cell.length_c   1.000
_cell.angle_alpha   90.00
_cell.angle_beta   90.00
_cell.angle_gamma   90.00
#
_symmetry.space_group_name_H-M   'P 1'
#
loop_
_entity.id
_entity.type
_entity.pdbx_description
1 polymer ?
#
loop_
_entity_poly.entity_id
_entity_poly.type
_entity_poly.pdbx_seq_one_letter_code
_entity_poly.pdbx_strand_id
1 'polypeptide(L)'
;MRDTDPISATTGTDNIRAGRTFAGRGECKTPNGKLVAVSVRLAGNAIGNTDGNAIADVRSGDGIIALARLDGDFLIDDIAGIDDAAGGDDMTLIADVERVIMRQRAPIDVTRFNNDVSHAIKAHPRSELIGTTADAIVTAAARAIADALIAMHSENGNGDGGVNGDGGDTGEGWSSDRGATPWNARKSKVSEDAEASEESSRSVSPDIVSSSDEKAANVPVSGTNVPLSGRWRDLSDLAPSVILDPEPYTPAMQMALDQTIAQAVAAGEQPPILRFWNWGGPAVVIGAYQSVEGEVDEAEAEREGFTVVRRITGGGAMFVRPDDTITYSLYVPESFTHGLDPVESYRLCDEWAFAALHAMGIPAVHQPINDIATPSGGKIGGAAQRRFPGSHARPGCILHHVTMAYRIDTAAMSRILRISKEKLKFKAVASASKRVQPLATQTDMTREQIVDGMLRYALAAIPGAHPDTLPKSLLTQAHSLAETKFTTPTWTHRIP
;
A
#
# COMPACT_ATOMS: atom_id res chain seq x y z
N MET A 1 -38.49 -65.29 -10.53
CA MET A 1 -38.99 -65.36 -9.14
C MET A 1 -37.77 -65.48 -8.24
N ARG A 2 -37.36 -64.54 -7.40
CA ARG A 2 -37.72 -63.13 -7.09
C ARG A 2 -36.39 -62.55 -6.57
N ASP A 3 -35.88 -61.46 -7.14
CA ASP A 3 -36.01 -60.09 -6.62
C ASP A 3 -35.86 -59.95 -5.10
N THR A 4 -34.84 -59.21 -4.67
CA THR A 4 -34.97 -58.12 -3.69
C THR A 4 -33.69 -57.26 -3.64
N ASP A 5 -33.87 -56.07 -4.23
CA ASP A 5 -33.24 -54.76 -4.16
C ASP A 5 -32.00 -54.43 -3.29
N PRO A 6 -31.16 -53.48 -3.76
CA PRO A 6 -30.12 -52.83 -2.97
C PRO A 6 -30.69 -51.73 -2.08
N ILE A 7 -30.14 -51.62 -0.87
CA ILE A 7 -30.43 -50.57 0.10
C ILE A 7 -30.05 -49.21 -0.49
N SER A 8 -31.07 -48.38 -0.68
CA SER A 8 -31.04 -46.95 -0.97
C SER A 8 -30.07 -46.20 -0.04
N ALA A 9 -29.02 -45.63 -0.64
CA ALA A 9 -28.22 -44.58 -0.03
C ALA A 9 -29.04 -43.29 -0.03
N THR A 10 -29.67 -42.99 1.10
CA THR A 10 -30.26 -41.67 1.33
C THR A 10 -29.12 -40.70 1.60
N THR A 11 -28.78 -39.92 0.57
CA THR A 11 -27.96 -38.71 0.68
C THR A 11 -28.74 -37.68 1.50
N GLY A 12 -28.57 -37.74 2.82
CA GLY A 12 -28.87 -36.63 3.72
C GLY A 12 -27.91 -35.49 3.40
N THR A 13 -28.26 -34.70 2.40
CA THR A 13 -27.68 -33.38 2.20
C THR A 13 -28.24 -32.49 3.30
N ASP A 14 -27.45 -32.28 4.35
CA ASP A 14 -27.64 -31.16 5.27
C ASP A 14 -27.53 -29.88 4.43
N ASN A 15 -28.68 -29.43 3.91
CA ASN A 15 -28.85 -28.13 3.28
C ASN A 15 -28.79 -27.06 4.39
N ILE A 16 -27.59 -26.76 4.88
CA ILE A 16 -27.34 -25.49 5.55
C ILE A 16 -27.44 -24.42 4.45
N ARG A 17 -28.59 -23.75 4.35
CA ARG A 17 -28.72 -22.54 3.54
C ARG A 17 -27.63 -21.56 4.01
N ALA A 18 -26.73 -21.17 3.11
CA ALA A 18 -25.79 -20.08 3.34
C ALA A 18 -26.59 -18.86 3.82
N GLY A 19 -26.40 -18.46 5.09
CA GLY A 19 -27.04 -17.29 5.65
C GLY A 19 -26.72 -16.05 4.82
N ARG A 20 -27.67 -15.12 4.72
CA ARG A 20 -27.43 -13.84 4.02
C ARG A 20 -26.29 -13.10 4.71
N THR A 21 -25.46 -12.39 3.93
CA THR A 21 -24.40 -11.56 4.49
C THR A 21 -24.53 -10.13 4.02
N PHE A 22 -24.24 -9.18 4.90
CA PHE A 22 -24.32 -7.75 4.64
C PHE A 22 -22.95 -7.13 4.87
N ALA A 23 -22.41 -6.44 3.87
CA ALA A 23 -21.10 -5.81 3.96
C ALA A 23 -21.25 -4.33 4.36
N GLY A 24 -20.25 -3.80 5.06
CA GLY A 24 -20.14 -2.37 5.32
C GLY A 24 -18.67 -1.96 5.38
N ARG A 25 -18.39 -0.70 5.01
CA ARG A 25 -17.03 -0.14 5.06
C ARG A 25 -17.05 1.21 5.77
N GLY A 26 -16.14 1.38 6.72
CA GLY A 26 -15.95 2.62 7.44
C GLY A 26 -14.50 3.06 7.37
N GLU A 27 -14.29 4.36 7.31
CA GLU A 27 -12.96 4.97 7.19
C GLU A 27 -12.81 6.09 8.22
N CYS A 28 -11.59 6.27 8.71
CA CYS A 28 -11.23 7.36 9.61
C CYS A 28 -9.81 7.84 9.28
N LYS A 29 -9.58 9.16 9.31
CA LYS A 29 -8.26 9.76 9.21
C LYS A 29 -8.08 10.74 10.37
N THR A 30 -6.98 10.62 11.10
CA THR A 30 -6.64 11.58 12.15
C THR A 30 -5.95 12.82 11.54
N PRO A 31 -6.06 14.01 12.16
CA PRO A 31 -5.31 15.19 11.74
C PRO A 31 -3.81 14.88 11.71
N ASN A 32 -3.15 15.18 10.59
CA ASN A 32 -1.73 14.86 10.33
C ASN A 32 -1.34 13.37 10.41
N GLY A 33 -2.31 12.46 10.55
CA GLY A 33 -2.08 11.03 10.52
C GLY A 33 -2.42 10.37 9.18
N LYS A 34 -2.57 9.05 9.25
CA LYS A 34 -2.83 8.15 8.13
C LYS A 34 -4.31 7.73 8.13
N LEU A 35 -4.76 7.29 6.96
CA LEU A 35 -6.11 6.72 6.82
C LEU A 35 -6.09 5.30 7.38
N VAL A 36 -7.12 4.97 8.15
CA VAL A 36 -7.49 3.61 8.52
C VAL A 36 -8.90 3.32 8.01
N ALA A 37 -9.11 2.10 7.55
CA ALA A 37 -10.37 1.61 7.06
C ALA A 37 -10.67 0.25 7.69
N VAL A 38 -11.96 0.00 7.88
CA VAL A 38 -12.47 -1.27 8.37
C VAL A 38 -13.60 -1.71 7.46
N SER A 39 -13.50 -2.94 6.96
CA SER A 39 -14.57 -3.62 6.24
C SER A 39 -15.14 -4.72 7.13
N VAL A 40 -16.46 -4.81 7.25
CA VAL A 40 -17.13 -5.86 8.02
C VAL A 40 -18.12 -6.63 7.15
N ARG A 41 -18.38 -7.89 7.52
CA ARG A 41 -19.54 -8.64 7.03
C ARG A 41 -20.36 -9.14 8.21
N LEU A 42 -21.65 -8.80 8.21
CA LEU A 42 -22.63 -9.32 9.15
C LEU A 42 -23.25 -10.58 8.57
N ALA A 43 -23.35 -11.64 9.36
CA ALA A 43 -24.23 -12.77 9.07
C ALA A 43 -25.65 -12.42 9.52
N GLY A 44 -26.60 -12.44 8.59
CA GLY A 44 -28.02 -12.45 8.90
C GLY A 44 -28.42 -13.81 9.49
N ASN A 45 -29.35 -13.81 10.46
CA ASN A 45 -29.81 -15.04 11.08
C ASN A 45 -30.30 -16.04 10.01
N ALA A 46 -29.79 -17.27 10.07
CA ALA A 46 -30.49 -18.39 9.47
C ALA A 46 -31.80 -18.57 10.25
N ILE A 47 -32.94 -18.57 9.56
CA ILE A 47 -34.19 -19.08 10.14
C ILE A 47 -33.98 -20.59 10.28
N GLY A 48 -33.49 -21.02 11.44
CA GLY A 48 -33.44 -22.43 11.80
C GLY A 48 -34.85 -22.91 12.10
N ASN A 49 -35.33 -23.90 11.36
CA ASN A 49 -36.51 -24.66 11.77
C ASN A 49 -36.13 -25.41 13.06
N THR A 50 -36.74 -25.03 14.18
CA THR A 50 -36.48 -25.62 15.48
C THR A 50 -37.24 -26.93 15.62
N ASP A 51 -36.59 -28.06 15.33
CA ASP A 51 -36.92 -29.30 16.02
C ASP A 51 -36.04 -29.38 17.27
N GLY A 52 -36.70 -29.28 18.43
CA GLY A 52 -36.15 -28.77 19.68
C GLY A 52 -34.89 -29.48 20.21
N ASN A 53 -33.85 -28.68 20.49
CA ASN A 53 -33.37 -28.52 21.87
C ASN A 53 -32.39 -27.32 21.95
N ALA A 54 -32.68 -26.39 22.85
CA ALA A 54 -31.82 -25.36 23.44
C ALA A 54 -30.70 -24.72 22.57
N ILE A 55 -30.98 -23.57 21.96
CA ILE A 55 -29.99 -22.49 21.77
C ILE A 55 -30.66 -21.18 22.16
N ALA A 56 -29.96 -20.40 22.99
CA ALA A 56 -30.41 -19.15 23.59
C ALA A 56 -30.85 -18.11 22.55
N ASP A 57 -31.90 -17.37 22.92
CA ASP A 57 -32.44 -16.16 22.32
C ASP A 57 -31.35 -15.26 21.69
N VAL A 58 -31.12 -15.40 20.38
CA VAL A 58 -30.45 -14.36 19.59
C VAL A 58 -31.55 -13.42 19.12
N ARG A 59 -31.69 -12.27 19.80
CA ARG A 59 -32.63 -11.22 19.38
C ARG A 59 -32.40 -10.91 17.91
N SER A 60 -33.48 -10.95 17.15
CA SER A 60 -33.60 -10.97 15.69
C SER A 60 -33.20 -9.67 14.96
N GLY A 61 -32.29 -8.85 15.52
CA GLY A 61 -31.95 -7.53 14.95
C GLY A 61 -30.46 -7.16 14.93
N ASP A 62 -29.59 -7.84 15.67
CA ASP A 62 -28.29 -7.24 16.04
C ASP A 62 -27.07 -7.69 15.20
N GLY A 63 -27.26 -8.58 14.21
CA GLY A 63 -26.25 -9.00 13.22
C GLY A 63 -24.90 -9.46 13.78
N ILE A 64 -24.55 -10.75 13.68
CA ILE A 64 -23.23 -11.22 14.11
C ILE A 64 -22.17 -10.77 13.10
N ILE A 65 -21.12 -10.08 13.55
CA ILE A 65 -19.97 -9.76 12.70
C ILE A 65 -19.19 -11.05 12.41
N ALA A 66 -19.40 -11.60 11.21
CA ALA A 66 -18.78 -12.82 10.75
C ALA A 66 -17.36 -12.60 10.22
N LEU A 67 -17.06 -11.37 9.79
CA LEU A 67 -15.76 -10.97 9.27
C LEU A 67 -15.50 -9.50 9.63
N ALA A 68 -14.27 -9.18 10.01
CA ALA A 68 -13.74 -7.82 10.05
C ALA A 68 -12.39 -7.81 9.35
N ARG A 69 -12.09 -6.75 8.60
CA ARG A 69 -10.80 -6.52 7.95
C ARG A 69 -10.32 -5.11 8.20
N LEU A 70 -9.09 -4.98 8.68
CA LEU A 70 -8.42 -3.71 8.93
C LEU A 70 -7.42 -3.43 7.80
N ASP A 71 -7.57 -2.28 7.14
CA ASP A 71 -6.67 -1.84 6.09
C ASP A 71 -6.38 -0.35 6.14
N GLY A 72 -5.32 0.12 5.48
CA GLY A 72 -5.07 1.56 5.35
C GLY A 72 -3.65 1.96 5.04
N ASP A 73 -3.41 3.28 5.11
CA ASP A 73 -2.12 3.92 4.80
C ASP A 73 -1.18 3.97 6.01
N PHE A 74 -1.57 3.37 7.14
CA PHE A 74 -0.76 3.37 8.33
C PHE A 74 0.53 2.58 8.11
N LEU A 75 1.47 2.84 9.00
CA LEU A 75 2.75 2.14 9.06
C LEU A 75 2.72 1.26 10.30
N ILE A 76 3.44 0.16 10.28
CA ILE A 76 3.77 -0.60 11.48
C ILE A 76 5.28 -0.69 11.53
N ASP A 77 5.85 -0.21 12.64
CA ASP A 77 7.25 -0.45 12.94
C ASP A 77 7.35 -1.75 13.75
N ASP A 78 7.81 -2.82 13.11
CA ASP A 78 7.89 -4.17 13.68
C ASP A 78 9.35 -4.55 13.96
N ILE A 79 9.67 -4.63 15.26
CA ILE A 79 10.99 -4.97 15.78
C ILE A 79 11.11 -6.49 16.01
N ALA A 80 10.07 -7.29 15.78
CA ALA A 80 10.09 -8.75 15.98
C ALA A 80 10.57 -9.54 14.75
N GLY A 81 10.46 -8.96 13.56
CA GLY A 81 11.12 -9.45 12.35
C GLY A 81 10.33 -10.45 11.52
N ILE A 82 10.77 -10.58 10.27
CA ILE A 82 10.17 -11.47 9.31
C ILE A 82 10.75 -12.87 9.53
N ASP A 83 9.99 -13.70 10.23
CA ASP A 83 9.89 -15.10 9.82
C ASP A 83 8.54 -15.23 9.10
N ASP A 84 8.56 -15.11 7.77
CA ASP A 84 7.36 -15.20 6.90
C ASP A 84 6.60 -16.54 7.15
N ALA A 85 7.26 -17.54 7.76
CA ALA A 85 6.67 -18.82 8.15
C ALA A 85 5.93 -18.82 9.51
N ALA A 86 6.21 -17.87 10.41
CA ALA A 86 5.59 -17.80 11.74
C ALA A 86 4.57 -16.66 11.92
N GLY A 87 4.44 -15.78 10.92
CA GLY A 87 3.61 -14.58 11.00
C GLY A 87 4.30 -13.51 11.85
N GLY A 88 4.67 -12.39 11.22
CA GLY A 88 5.22 -11.24 11.95
C GLY A 88 4.27 -10.74 13.05
N ASP A 89 4.83 -10.08 14.06
CA ASP A 89 4.04 -9.49 15.15
C ASP A 89 3.08 -8.43 14.60
N ASP A 90 3.45 -7.76 13.49
CA ASP A 90 2.60 -6.83 12.75
C ASP A 90 1.26 -7.44 12.30
N MET A 91 1.30 -8.60 11.66
CA MET A 91 0.10 -9.29 11.18
C MET A 91 -0.72 -9.88 12.32
N THR A 92 -0.05 -10.32 13.39
CA THR A 92 -0.74 -10.84 14.57
C THR A 92 -1.47 -9.71 15.29
N LEU A 93 -0.85 -8.52 15.41
CA LEU A 93 -1.49 -7.31 15.92
C LEU A 93 -2.75 -6.97 15.12
N ILE A 94 -2.68 -7.01 13.78
CA ILE A 94 -3.86 -6.72 12.95
C ILE A 94 -4.95 -7.76 13.19
N ALA A 95 -4.62 -9.05 13.18
CA ALA A 95 -5.57 -10.13 13.41
C ALA A 95 -6.24 -10.06 14.80
N ASP A 96 -5.50 -9.65 15.82
CA ASP A 96 -6.02 -9.50 17.19
C ASP A 96 -6.97 -8.29 17.30
N VAL A 97 -6.64 -7.17 16.64
CA VAL A 97 -7.55 -6.03 16.51
C VAL A 97 -8.82 -6.43 15.75
N GLU A 98 -8.72 -7.14 14.63
CA GLU A 98 -9.88 -7.66 13.88
C GLU A 98 -10.76 -8.56 14.74
N ARG A 99 -10.17 -9.43 15.57
CA ARG A 99 -10.90 -10.29 16.50
C ARG A 99 -11.66 -9.50 17.56
N VAL A 100 -11.10 -8.38 18.04
CA VAL A 100 -11.81 -7.45 18.93
C VAL A 100 -13.00 -6.81 18.22
N ILE A 101 -12.85 -6.41 16.94
CA ILE A 101 -13.95 -5.85 16.13
C ILE A 101 -15.07 -6.90 15.97
N MET A 102 -14.74 -8.14 15.66
CA MET A 102 -15.73 -9.23 15.45
C MET A 102 -16.56 -9.56 16.71
N ARG A 103 -16.05 -9.23 17.90
CA ARG A 103 -16.75 -9.44 19.18
C ARG A 103 -17.76 -8.34 19.49
N GLN A 104 -17.76 -7.23 18.76
CA GLN A 104 -18.70 -6.14 18.99
C GLN A 104 -20.12 -6.54 18.59
N ARG A 105 -21.10 -5.92 19.25
CA ARG A 105 -22.54 -6.08 19.01
C ARG A 105 -23.20 -4.71 19.07
N ALA A 106 -24.28 -4.52 18.31
CA ALA A 106 -25.07 -3.31 18.40
C ALA A 106 -25.97 -3.34 19.65
N PRO A 107 -26.20 -2.19 20.32
CA PRO A 107 -25.50 -0.91 20.13
C PRO A 107 -24.05 -0.97 20.64
N ILE A 108 -23.14 -0.32 19.91
CA ILE A 108 -21.70 -0.33 20.22
C ILE A 108 -21.42 0.53 21.47
N ASP A 109 -20.86 -0.07 22.51
CA ASP A 109 -20.23 0.65 23.61
C ASP A 109 -18.83 1.12 23.18
N VAL A 110 -18.75 2.36 22.70
CA VAL A 110 -17.52 2.96 22.16
C VAL A 110 -16.40 3.00 23.21
N THR A 111 -16.73 3.21 24.49
CA THR A 111 -15.72 3.31 25.55
C THR A 111 -15.08 1.95 25.81
N ARG A 112 -15.90 0.91 25.98
CA ARG A 112 -15.41 -0.45 26.13
C ARG A 112 -14.64 -0.93 24.90
N PHE A 113 -15.17 -0.67 23.71
CA PHE A 113 -14.52 -1.07 22.46
C PHE A 113 -13.15 -0.40 22.28
N ASN A 114 -13.01 0.89 22.60
CA ASN A 114 -11.72 1.59 22.59
C ASN A 114 -10.72 0.98 23.58
N ASN A 115 -11.17 0.64 24.79
CA ASN A 115 -10.32 -0.06 25.75
C ASN A 115 -9.88 -1.42 25.22
N ASP A 116 -10.77 -2.21 24.62
CA ASP A 116 -10.44 -3.53 24.09
C ASP A 116 -9.43 -3.44 22.92
N VAL A 117 -9.62 -2.50 21.99
CA VAL A 117 -8.65 -2.26 20.89
C VAL A 117 -7.31 -1.78 21.43
N SER A 118 -7.32 -0.87 22.41
CA SER A 118 -6.09 -0.38 23.05
C SER A 118 -5.33 -1.49 23.77
N HIS A 119 -6.04 -2.44 24.42
CA HIS A 119 -5.42 -3.60 25.04
C HIS A 119 -4.83 -4.57 24.00
N ALA A 120 -5.54 -4.81 22.89
CA ALA A 120 -5.02 -5.64 21.80
C ALA A 120 -3.73 -5.04 21.24
N ILE A 121 -3.69 -3.74 20.95
CA ILE A 121 -2.46 -3.07 20.46
C ILE A 121 -1.31 -3.21 21.47
N LYS A 122 -1.58 -2.97 22.77
CA LYS A 122 -0.55 -3.09 23.83
C LYS A 122 -0.04 -4.52 24.05
N ALA A 123 -0.76 -5.54 23.58
CA ALA A 123 -0.31 -6.94 23.67
C ALA A 123 0.85 -7.24 22.70
N HIS A 124 1.15 -6.33 21.77
CA HIS A 124 2.21 -6.43 20.77
C HIS A 124 3.27 -5.34 20.97
N PRO A 125 4.07 -5.40 22.05
CA PRO A 125 5.05 -4.35 22.39
C PRO A 125 6.21 -4.24 21.39
N ARG A 126 6.29 -5.15 20.40
CA ARG A 126 7.29 -5.12 19.33
C ARG A 126 6.77 -4.52 18.03
N SER A 127 5.47 -4.21 17.97
CA SER A 127 4.83 -3.61 16.80
C SER A 127 4.20 -2.28 17.19
N GLU A 128 4.68 -1.19 16.59
CA GLU A 128 4.12 0.14 16.82
C GLU A 128 3.27 0.57 15.61
N LEU A 129 1.98 0.81 15.84
CA LEU A 129 1.09 1.42 14.85
C LEU A 129 1.40 2.92 14.71
N ILE A 130 1.85 3.33 13.52
CA ILE A 130 2.28 4.68 13.24
C ILE A 130 1.28 5.38 12.31
N GLY A 131 0.84 6.56 12.75
CA GLY A 131 -0.11 7.40 12.02
C GLY A 131 -1.57 7.02 12.19
N THR A 132 -1.90 6.04 13.02
CA THR A 132 -3.28 5.71 13.40
C THR A 132 -3.38 5.53 14.92
N THR A 133 -4.60 5.46 15.46
CA THR A 133 -4.86 5.29 16.89
C THR A 133 -6.00 4.29 17.10
N ALA A 134 -6.10 3.74 18.31
CA ALA A 134 -7.24 2.91 18.70
C ALA A 134 -8.59 3.63 18.46
N ASP A 135 -8.64 4.94 18.73
CA ASP A 135 -9.84 5.76 18.51
C ASP A 135 -10.23 5.86 17.03
N ALA A 136 -9.25 6.03 16.14
CA ALA A 136 -9.49 6.05 14.69
C ALA A 136 -9.98 4.70 14.17
N ILE A 137 -9.39 3.60 14.67
CA ILE A 137 -9.81 2.23 14.35
C ILE A 137 -11.26 1.99 14.81
N VAL A 138 -11.58 2.34 16.06
CA VAL A 138 -12.94 2.22 16.62
C VAL A 138 -13.94 3.05 15.82
N THR A 139 -13.58 4.27 15.45
CA THR A 139 -14.42 5.14 14.62
C THR A 139 -14.68 4.52 13.25
N ALA A 140 -13.66 4.00 12.58
CA ALA A 140 -13.81 3.31 11.30
C ALA A 140 -14.68 2.05 11.44
N ALA A 141 -14.43 1.22 12.44
CA ALA A 141 -15.20 0.00 12.71
C ALA A 141 -16.67 0.30 13.04
N ALA A 142 -16.95 1.29 13.87
CA ALA A 142 -18.31 1.68 14.22
C ALA A 142 -19.09 2.17 12.98
N ARG A 143 -18.44 2.93 12.10
CA ARG A 143 -19.02 3.33 10.80
C ARG A 143 -19.29 2.14 9.90
N ALA A 144 -18.36 1.19 9.81
CA ALA A 144 -18.50 -0.02 9.01
C ALA A 144 -19.67 -0.89 9.48
N ILE A 145 -19.81 -1.07 10.80
CA ILE A 145 -20.91 -1.83 11.40
C ILE A 145 -22.25 -1.12 11.16
N ALA A 146 -22.31 0.20 11.36
CA ALA A 146 -23.53 0.96 11.10
C ALA A 146 -23.97 0.86 9.63
N ASP A 147 -23.02 0.96 8.69
CA ASP A 147 -23.27 0.82 7.24
C ASP A 147 -23.82 -0.57 6.90
N ALA A 148 -23.22 -1.63 7.43
CA ALA A 148 -23.69 -3.00 7.25
C ALA A 148 -25.09 -3.24 7.86
N LEU A 149 -25.38 -2.66 9.01
CA LEU A 149 -26.71 -2.73 9.64
C LEU A 149 -27.76 -1.99 8.79
N ILE A 150 -27.44 -0.82 8.22
CA ILE A 150 -28.35 -0.10 7.33
C ILE A 150 -28.68 -0.96 6.11
N ALA A 151 -27.67 -1.59 5.49
CA ALA A 151 -27.88 -2.51 4.37
C ALA A 151 -28.84 -3.65 4.76
N MET A 152 -28.61 -4.28 5.92
CA MET A 152 -29.48 -5.35 6.44
C MET A 152 -30.93 -4.92 6.67
N HIS A 153 -31.15 -3.75 7.28
CA HIS A 153 -32.51 -3.25 7.54
C HIS A 153 -33.24 -2.81 6.26
N SER A 154 -32.51 -2.25 5.29
CA SER A 154 -33.09 -1.83 4.01
C SER A 154 -33.66 -3.00 3.20
N GLU A 155 -33.03 -4.18 3.29
CA GLU A 155 -33.55 -5.39 2.65
C GLU A 155 -34.71 -6.02 3.44
N ASN A 156 -34.64 -6.03 4.77
CA ASN A 156 -35.71 -6.58 5.61
C ASN A 156 -36.99 -5.73 5.56
N GLY A 157 -36.88 -4.42 5.39
CA GLY A 157 -38.03 -3.50 5.26
C GLY A 157 -38.81 -3.64 3.95
N ASN A 158 -38.23 -4.25 2.91
CA ASN A 158 -38.92 -4.58 1.66
C ASN A 158 -39.68 -5.93 1.72
N GLY A 159 -39.66 -6.63 2.87
CA GLY A 159 -40.19 -7.97 3.03
C GLY A 159 -41.56 -8.09 3.70
N ASP A 160 -42.14 -7.01 4.25
CA ASP A 160 -43.40 -7.08 4.99
C ASP A 160 -44.30 -5.87 4.69
N GLY A 161 -45.12 -6.02 3.66
CA GLY A 161 -46.03 -4.98 3.14
C GLY A 161 -47.25 -5.58 2.46
N GLY A 162 -47.80 -6.67 3.00
CA GLY A 162 -49.14 -7.13 2.67
C GLY A 162 -50.15 -6.40 3.55
N VAL A 163 -50.72 -5.28 3.09
CA VAL A 163 -51.92 -4.69 3.70
C VAL A 163 -52.93 -4.38 2.61
N ASN A 164 -54.07 -5.06 2.69
CA ASN A 164 -55.31 -4.74 1.99
C ASN A 164 -55.79 -3.33 2.36
N GLY A 165 -56.13 -2.52 1.35
CA GLY A 165 -56.81 -1.24 1.54
C GLY A 165 -57.44 -0.78 0.22
N ASP A 166 -58.76 -0.93 0.12
CA ASP A 166 -59.64 -0.38 -0.91
C ASP A 166 -59.50 1.14 -1.06
N GLY A 167 -59.62 1.64 -2.30
CA GLY A 167 -60.21 2.95 -2.58
C GLY A 167 -59.35 3.97 -3.35
N GLY A 168 -59.71 4.20 -4.62
CA GLY A 168 -59.97 5.54 -5.17
C GLY A 168 -58.79 6.44 -5.60
N ASP A 169 -58.50 6.40 -6.89
CA ASP A 169 -58.19 7.52 -7.82
C ASP A 169 -57.65 8.85 -7.26
N THR A 170 -56.43 9.22 -7.67
CA THR A 170 -56.14 10.46 -8.44
C THR A 170 -54.66 10.47 -8.84
N GLY A 171 -54.40 10.64 -10.14
CA GLY A 171 -53.06 10.60 -10.71
C GLY A 171 -52.22 11.85 -10.43
N GLU A 172 -50.91 11.63 -10.34
CA GLU A 172 -49.84 12.39 -11.02
C GLU A 172 -48.52 11.64 -10.77
N GLY A 173 -48.02 10.97 -11.81
CA GLY A 173 -46.92 10.01 -11.72
C GLY A 173 -45.55 10.65 -11.93
N TRP A 174 -44.69 10.57 -10.92
CA TRP A 174 -43.23 10.61 -11.07
C TRP A 174 -42.67 9.25 -10.63
N SER A 175 -42.33 8.41 -11.61
CA SER A 175 -41.65 7.13 -11.39
C SER A 175 -40.15 7.31 -11.60
N SER A 176 -39.37 7.06 -10.54
CA SER A 176 -37.93 6.82 -10.61
C SER A 176 -37.70 5.31 -10.61
N ASP A 177 -37.62 4.71 -11.80
CA ASP A 177 -37.22 3.31 -11.93
C ASP A 177 -35.70 3.19 -12.00
N ARG A 178 -35.15 2.55 -10.96
CA ARG A 178 -33.88 1.82 -11.03
C ARG A 178 -34.19 0.39 -11.46
N GLY A 179 -33.68 0.00 -12.62
CA GLY A 179 -33.65 -1.38 -13.08
C GLY A 179 -32.47 -1.60 -14.00
N ALA A 180 -31.47 -2.32 -13.51
CA ALA A 180 -30.32 -2.76 -14.29
C ALA A 180 -30.71 -3.88 -15.27
N THR A 181 -29.94 -3.97 -16.36
CA THR A 181 -29.53 -5.14 -17.19
C THR A 181 -29.60 -4.81 -18.71
N PRO A 182 -29.03 -5.62 -19.62
CA PRO A 182 -27.70 -5.42 -20.19
C PRO A 182 -27.78 -5.15 -21.69
N TRP A 183 -27.18 -4.07 -22.19
CA TRP A 183 -27.34 -3.73 -23.61
C TRP A 183 -26.27 -4.34 -24.52
N ASN A 184 -26.64 -5.42 -25.19
CA ASN A 184 -26.14 -5.76 -26.54
C ASN A 184 -26.96 -4.97 -27.57
N ALA A 185 -26.33 -4.21 -28.47
CA ALA A 185 -26.60 -4.18 -29.92
C ALA A 185 -26.03 -2.93 -30.63
N ARG A 186 -25.00 -3.19 -31.46
CA ARG A 186 -24.91 -2.92 -32.92
C ARG A 186 -25.11 -1.51 -33.51
N LYS A 187 -24.07 -1.18 -34.31
CA LYS A 187 -23.99 -0.52 -35.63
C LYS A 187 -23.88 1.01 -35.67
N SER A 188 -22.74 1.48 -36.18
CA SER A 188 -22.64 1.92 -37.58
C SER A 188 -21.19 1.97 -38.07
N LYS A 189 -20.98 1.39 -39.26
CA LYS A 189 -19.80 1.51 -40.12
C LYS A 189 -19.56 2.99 -40.47
N VAL A 190 -18.32 3.44 -40.36
CA VAL A 190 -17.65 4.22 -41.40
C VAL A 190 -16.21 3.71 -41.47
N SER A 191 -15.85 3.25 -42.66
CA SER A 191 -14.54 2.83 -43.13
C SER A 191 -13.63 4.04 -43.33
N GLU A 192 -12.33 3.88 -43.09
CA GLU A 192 -11.25 4.32 -43.99
C GLU A 192 -9.89 3.85 -43.45
N ASP A 193 -9.36 2.83 -44.10
CA ASP A 193 -7.98 2.60 -44.54
C ASP A 193 -6.82 3.30 -43.81
N ALA A 194 -5.89 2.49 -43.27
CA ALA A 194 -4.44 2.73 -43.39
C ALA A 194 -3.65 1.46 -43.00
N GLU A 195 -3.26 0.76 -44.06
CA GLU A 195 -2.04 -0.04 -44.28
C GLU A 195 -1.21 -0.52 -43.07
N ALA A 196 -1.10 -1.85 -43.00
CA ALA A 196 -0.01 -2.57 -42.37
C ALA A 196 1.26 -2.47 -43.23
N SER A 197 2.39 -2.15 -42.60
CA SER A 197 3.72 -2.44 -43.12
C SER A 197 4.53 -3.16 -42.05
N GLU A 198 4.73 -4.45 -42.27
CA GLU A 198 5.78 -5.25 -41.65
C GLU A 198 7.15 -4.67 -42.05
N GLU A 199 8.03 -4.44 -41.09
CA GLU A 199 9.46 -4.37 -41.40
C GLU A 199 10.32 -5.03 -40.32
N SER A 200 10.71 -6.26 -40.68
CA SER A 200 11.97 -6.96 -40.43
C SER A 200 12.88 -6.40 -39.32
N SER A 201 12.97 -7.18 -38.24
CA SER A 201 14.05 -7.17 -37.27
C SER A 201 15.39 -7.55 -37.93
N ARG A 202 16.34 -6.62 -37.94
CA ARG A 202 17.77 -6.93 -38.10
C ARG A 202 18.48 -6.75 -36.76
N SER A 203 19.10 -7.84 -36.31
CA SER A 203 19.97 -7.92 -35.16
C SER A 203 21.23 -7.07 -35.35
N VAL A 204 21.55 -6.24 -34.37
CA VAL A 204 22.86 -5.62 -34.22
C VAL A 204 23.37 -5.90 -32.81
N SER A 205 24.48 -6.63 -32.73
CA SER A 205 25.24 -6.90 -31.50
C SER A 205 25.81 -5.59 -30.92
N PRO A 206 25.97 -5.45 -29.59
CA PRO A 206 26.59 -4.27 -29.02
C PRO A 206 28.11 -4.40 -29.06
N ASP A 207 28.74 -3.69 -29.99
CA ASP A 207 30.14 -3.33 -29.87
C ASP A 207 30.28 -2.14 -28.91
N ILE A 208 31.30 -2.25 -28.07
CA ILE A 208 31.72 -1.33 -27.03
C ILE A 208 31.93 0.08 -27.62
N VAL A 209 31.17 1.08 -27.15
CA VAL A 209 31.44 2.49 -27.43
C VAL A 209 31.95 3.16 -26.16
N SER A 210 33.28 3.26 -26.10
CA SER A 210 33.97 4.33 -25.39
C SER A 210 33.88 5.61 -26.22
N SER A 211 33.06 6.57 -25.79
CA SER A 211 33.27 7.98 -26.10
C SER A 211 32.43 8.86 -25.17
N SER A 212 33.11 9.42 -24.18
CA SER A 212 32.89 10.72 -23.53
C SER A 212 31.77 11.62 -24.09
N ASP A 213 30.72 11.83 -23.29
CA ASP A 213 29.88 13.03 -23.32
C ASP A 213 30.32 14.00 -22.21
N GLU A 214 31.24 14.90 -22.54
CA GLU A 214 31.73 16.01 -21.70
C GLU A 214 30.67 17.08 -21.38
N LYS A 215 29.38 16.85 -21.68
CA LYS A 215 28.29 17.83 -21.44
C LYS A 215 27.43 17.54 -20.21
N ALA A 216 27.63 16.42 -19.51
CA ALA A 216 26.97 16.14 -18.22
C ALA A 216 27.72 16.70 -16.98
N ALA A 217 28.90 17.29 -17.19
CA ALA A 217 29.87 17.55 -16.11
C ALA A 217 29.69 18.87 -15.33
N ASN A 218 28.62 19.65 -15.56
CA ASN A 218 28.52 20.99 -14.95
C ASN A 218 27.14 21.27 -14.34
N VAL A 219 26.74 20.47 -13.34
CA VAL A 219 25.78 20.92 -12.33
C VAL A 219 26.61 21.56 -11.21
N PRO A 220 26.60 22.89 -11.03
CA PRO A 220 27.32 23.53 -9.94
C PRO A 220 26.67 23.09 -8.62
N VAL A 221 27.40 22.35 -7.80
CA VAL A 221 27.02 22.10 -6.40
C VAL A 221 27.37 23.38 -5.62
N SER A 222 26.57 24.44 -5.80
CA SER A 222 26.77 25.71 -5.10
C SER A 222 25.95 25.70 -3.82
N GLY A 223 26.53 25.20 -2.74
CA GLY A 223 25.96 25.25 -1.41
C GLY A 223 27.02 24.89 -0.38
N THR A 224 27.04 25.57 0.75
CA THR A 224 27.81 25.12 1.91
C THR A 224 27.33 23.71 2.26
N ASN A 225 28.19 22.69 2.06
CA ASN A 225 27.88 21.32 2.47
C ASN A 225 27.56 21.34 3.96
N VAL A 226 26.27 21.21 4.30
CA VAL A 226 25.86 20.96 5.67
C VAL A 226 26.42 19.56 6.01
N PRO A 227 27.31 19.43 7.00
CA PRO A 227 27.86 18.12 7.34
C PRO A 227 26.74 17.19 7.81
N LEU A 228 26.74 15.96 7.32
CA LEU A 228 25.83 14.93 7.82
C LEU A 228 26.09 14.66 9.32
N SER A 229 25.05 14.24 10.02
CA SER A 229 25.07 13.97 11.45
C SER A 229 26.10 12.91 11.84
N GLY A 230 26.40 12.83 13.14
CA GLY A 230 27.36 11.84 13.68
C GLY A 230 27.03 10.41 13.27
N ARG A 231 25.75 10.04 13.23
CA ARG A 231 25.31 8.69 12.86
C ARG A 231 25.69 8.31 11.43
N TRP A 232 25.65 9.25 10.48
CA TRP A 232 26.15 9.02 9.11
C TRP A 232 27.66 8.86 9.07
N ARG A 233 28.40 9.53 9.97
CA ARG A 233 29.85 9.33 10.10
C ARG A 233 30.18 7.96 10.68
N ASP A 234 29.39 7.47 11.63
CA ASP A 234 29.58 6.15 12.25
C ASP A 234 29.39 4.98 11.26
N LEU A 235 28.74 5.22 10.11
CA LEU A 235 28.65 4.22 9.04
C LEU A 235 29.99 4.03 8.28
N SER A 236 30.98 4.92 8.44
CA SER A 236 32.23 4.85 7.66
C SER A 236 32.96 3.53 7.80
N ASP A 237 32.92 2.95 9.00
CA ASP A 237 33.64 1.72 9.34
C ASP A 237 33.03 0.49 8.65
N LEU A 238 31.81 0.63 8.12
CA LEU A 238 31.10 -0.40 7.38
C LEU A 238 31.23 -0.25 5.86
N ALA A 239 31.97 0.76 5.38
CA ALA A 239 32.21 1.05 3.96
C ALA A 239 30.92 1.00 3.11
N PRO A 240 30.01 1.99 3.23
CA PRO A 240 28.73 1.96 2.52
C PRO A 240 28.89 1.88 1.00
N SER A 241 28.11 1.01 0.35
CA SER A 241 28.07 0.90 -1.11
C SER A 241 27.01 1.86 -1.67
N VAL A 242 27.38 2.66 -2.66
CA VAL A 242 26.44 3.51 -3.43
C VAL A 242 26.27 2.90 -4.81
N ILE A 243 25.06 2.46 -5.11
CA ILE A 243 24.75 1.67 -6.30
C ILE A 243 23.76 2.45 -7.16
N LEU A 244 24.06 2.52 -8.46
CA LEU A 244 23.08 2.84 -9.49
C LEU A 244 22.82 1.57 -10.28
N ASP A 245 21.57 1.11 -10.33
CA ASP A 245 21.22 -0.06 -11.13
C ASP A 245 21.61 0.16 -12.59
N PRO A 246 22.22 -0.85 -13.25
CA PRO A 246 22.67 -0.71 -14.63
C PRO A 246 21.51 -0.66 -15.63
N GLU A 247 20.35 -1.19 -15.25
CA GLU A 247 19.15 -1.29 -16.08
C GLU A 247 17.89 -1.22 -15.21
N PRO A 248 16.72 -0.85 -15.78
CA PRO A 248 15.47 -0.90 -15.05
C PRO A 248 14.98 -2.34 -14.85
N TYR A 249 14.44 -2.64 -13.67
CA TYR A 249 13.84 -3.94 -13.36
C TYR A 249 12.31 -3.86 -13.28
N THR A 250 11.63 -4.99 -13.53
CA THR A 250 10.16 -5.06 -13.46
C THR A 250 9.65 -4.65 -12.06
N PRO A 251 8.39 -4.16 -11.95
CA PRO A 251 7.85 -3.75 -10.65
C PRO A 251 7.95 -4.84 -9.57
N ALA A 252 7.66 -6.11 -9.90
CA ALA A 252 7.78 -7.22 -8.96
C ALA A 252 9.24 -7.49 -8.55
N MET A 253 10.18 -7.40 -9.50
CA MET A 253 11.60 -7.56 -9.22
C MET A 253 12.12 -6.45 -8.30
N GLN A 254 11.63 -5.21 -8.44
CA GLN A 254 12.02 -4.12 -7.53
C GLN A 254 11.58 -4.38 -6.09
N MET A 255 10.36 -4.91 -5.90
CA MET A 255 9.88 -5.29 -4.56
C MET A 255 10.71 -6.44 -3.97
N ALA A 256 11.10 -7.40 -4.80
CA ALA A 256 11.94 -8.51 -4.39
C ALA A 256 13.36 -8.06 -4.02
N LEU A 257 13.96 -7.15 -4.80
CA LEU A 257 15.30 -6.60 -4.50
C LEU A 257 15.30 -5.83 -3.19
N ASP A 258 14.28 -5.01 -2.93
CA ASP A 258 14.15 -4.33 -1.64
C ASP A 258 14.13 -5.32 -0.46
N GLN A 259 13.38 -6.43 -0.57
CA GLN A 259 13.34 -7.44 0.48
C GLN A 259 14.68 -8.19 0.60
N THR A 260 15.23 -8.68 -0.51
CA THR A 260 16.44 -9.51 -0.53
C THR A 260 17.67 -8.73 -0.03
N ILE A 261 17.84 -7.48 -0.47
CA ILE A 261 18.97 -6.65 -0.03
C ILE A 261 18.84 -6.33 1.47
N ALA A 262 17.64 -5.95 1.94
CA ALA A 262 17.42 -5.67 3.35
C ALA A 262 17.70 -6.90 4.23
N GLN A 263 17.32 -8.10 3.78
CA GLN A 263 17.64 -9.35 4.49
C GLN A 263 19.14 -9.64 4.52
N ALA A 264 19.87 -9.39 3.41
CA ALA A 264 21.31 -9.58 3.35
C ALA A 264 22.08 -8.61 4.25
N VAL A 265 21.68 -7.32 4.27
CA VAL A 265 22.22 -6.33 5.23
C VAL A 265 21.86 -6.73 6.65
N ALA A 266 20.64 -7.19 6.91
CA ALA A 266 20.22 -7.63 8.24
C ALA A 266 21.04 -8.81 8.75
N ALA A 267 21.44 -9.71 7.85
CA ALA A 267 22.32 -10.84 8.15
C ALA A 267 23.80 -10.47 8.30
N GLY A 268 24.20 -9.24 7.95
CA GLY A 268 25.60 -8.82 7.89
C GLY A 268 26.36 -9.39 6.69
N GLU A 269 25.65 -9.88 5.67
CA GLU A 269 26.22 -10.43 4.44
C GLU A 269 26.54 -9.35 3.40
N GLN A 270 25.97 -8.15 3.58
CA GLN A 270 26.21 -6.96 2.77
C GLN A 270 26.49 -5.75 3.68
N PRO A 271 27.33 -4.80 3.24
CA PRO A 271 27.50 -3.53 3.93
C PRO A 271 26.22 -2.69 3.83
N PRO A 272 26.13 -1.53 4.50
CA PRO A 272 25.09 -0.56 4.23
C PRO A 272 25.06 -0.20 2.74
N ILE A 273 23.88 -0.14 2.13
CA ILE A 273 23.71 0.15 0.70
C ILE A 273 22.79 1.36 0.54
N LEU A 274 23.19 2.29 -0.32
CA LEU A 274 22.30 3.29 -0.93
C LEU A 274 22.15 2.96 -2.41
N ARG A 275 20.94 2.62 -2.84
CA ARG A 275 20.65 2.15 -4.19
C ARG A 275 19.69 3.09 -4.91
N PHE A 276 20.09 3.61 -6.06
CA PHE A 276 19.23 4.29 -7.03
C PHE A 276 18.79 3.30 -8.09
N TRP A 277 17.50 3.30 -8.42
CA TRP A 277 16.94 2.30 -9.33
C TRP A 277 15.77 2.84 -10.14
N ASN A 278 15.52 2.19 -11.29
CA ASN A 278 14.53 2.61 -12.28
C ASN A 278 13.43 1.55 -12.45
N TRP A 279 12.23 2.00 -12.77
CA TRP A 279 11.09 1.12 -13.03
C TRP A 279 11.14 0.56 -14.45
N GLY A 280 10.98 -0.75 -14.61
CA GLY A 280 10.88 -1.42 -15.91
C GLY A 280 9.49 -1.32 -16.55
N GLY A 281 8.52 -0.70 -15.87
CA GLY A 281 7.18 -0.47 -16.41
C GLY A 281 6.29 0.34 -15.45
N PRO A 282 5.13 0.83 -15.92
CA PRO A 282 4.17 1.52 -15.08
C PRO A 282 3.62 0.61 -13.98
N ALA A 283 3.48 1.15 -12.77
CA ALA A 283 2.96 0.36 -11.66
C ALA A 283 2.12 1.16 -10.67
N VAL A 284 1.21 0.45 -10.01
CA VAL A 284 0.59 0.88 -8.76
C VAL A 284 1.18 0.03 -7.64
N VAL A 285 1.86 0.68 -6.71
CA VAL A 285 2.53 0.02 -5.59
C VAL A 285 1.72 0.25 -4.32
N ILE A 286 0.95 -0.75 -3.89
CA ILE A 286 0.18 -0.67 -2.64
C ILE A 286 1.05 -1.03 -1.44
N GLY A 287 0.75 -0.41 -0.29
CA GLY A 287 1.42 -0.68 0.98
C GLY A 287 1.06 -2.05 1.55
N ALA A 288 1.90 -2.53 2.47
CA ALA A 288 1.77 -3.85 3.10
C ALA A 288 0.39 -4.08 3.74
N TYR A 289 -0.22 -3.03 4.31
CA TYR A 289 -1.49 -3.09 5.04
C TYR A 289 -2.68 -2.50 4.28
N GLN A 290 -2.53 -2.23 2.98
CA GLN A 290 -3.62 -1.74 2.13
C GLN A 290 -4.38 -2.89 1.48
N SER A 291 -5.69 -2.74 1.27
CA SER A 291 -6.44 -3.65 0.41
C SER A 291 -6.36 -3.20 -1.05
N VAL A 292 -6.24 -4.14 -1.99
CA VAL A 292 -6.28 -3.82 -3.43
C VAL A 292 -7.62 -3.18 -3.78
N GLU A 293 -8.72 -3.82 -3.33
CA GLU A 293 -10.09 -3.36 -3.55
C GLU A 293 -10.34 -1.92 -3.05
N GLY A 294 -9.73 -1.54 -1.92
CA GLY A 294 -9.87 -0.20 -1.35
C GLY A 294 -9.09 0.89 -2.08
N GLU A 295 -8.02 0.54 -2.80
CA GLU A 295 -7.04 1.51 -3.28
C GLU A 295 -6.93 1.58 -4.81
N VAL A 296 -7.29 0.52 -5.53
CA VAL A 296 -7.04 0.40 -6.97
C VAL A 296 -8.28 -0.06 -7.72
N ASP A 297 -8.53 0.56 -8.87
CA ASP A 297 -9.37 -0.01 -9.91
C ASP A 297 -8.50 -0.88 -10.82
N GLU A 298 -8.47 -2.19 -10.57
CA GLU A 298 -7.57 -3.11 -11.27
C GLU A 298 -7.90 -3.25 -12.75
N ALA A 299 -9.19 -3.17 -13.12
CA ALA A 299 -9.61 -3.24 -14.52
C ALA A 299 -9.09 -2.01 -15.28
N GLU A 300 -9.15 -0.84 -14.68
CA GLU A 300 -8.59 0.38 -15.26
C GLU A 300 -7.05 0.35 -15.29
N ALA A 301 -6.42 -0.16 -14.23
CA ALA A 301 -4.97 -0.34 -14.17
C ALA A 301 -4.48 -1.23 -15.31
N GLU A 302 -5.11 -2.39 -15.50
CA GLU A 302 -4.82 -3.33 -16.59
C GLU A 302 -5.02 -2.67 -17.96
N ARG A 303 -6.15 -1.97 -18.16
CA ARG A 303 -6.48 -1.27 -19.41
C ARG A 303 -5.44 -0.21 -19.79
N GLU A 304 -4.82 0.44 -18.79
CA GLU A 304 -3.78 1.45 -19.00
C GLU A 304 -2.35 0.89 -18.92
N GLY A 305 -2.18 -0.43 -18.79
CA GLY A 305 -0.87 -1.10 -18.79
C GLY A 305 -0.10 -0.97 -17.48
N PHE A 306 -0.78 -0.75 -16.35
CA PHE A 306 -0.18 -0.68 -15.02
C PHE A 306 -0.14 -2.05 -14.36
N THR A 307 1.03 -2.41 -13.83
CA THR A 307 1.16 -3.58 -12.95
C THR A 307 0.80 -3.20 -11.51
N VAL A 308 -0.07 -3.95 -10.85
CA VAL A 308 -0.35 -3.77 -9.42
C VAL A 308 0.57 -4.68 -8.61
N VAL A 309 1.39 -4.10 -7.74
CA VAL A 309 2.31 -4.82 -6.85
C VAL A 309 2.16 -4.38 -5.40
N ARG A 310 2.40 -5.29 -4.45
CA ARG A 310 2.42 -5.00 -3.01
C ARG A 310 3.86 -4.97 -2.50
N ARG A 311 4.24 -3.88 -1.83
CA ARG A 311 5.52 -3.76 -1.14
C ARG A 311 5.45 -4.30 0.29
N ILE A 312 6.61 -4.59 0.87
CA ILE A 312 6.74 -5.09 2.25
C ILE A 312 6.65 -3.99 3.32
N THR A 313 6.72 -2.72 2.93
CA THR A 313 6.58 -1.56 3.83
C THR A 313 5.12 -1.07 3.87
N GLY A 314 4.71 -0.47 4.99
CA GLY A 314 3.40 0.18 5.10
C GLY A 314 3.32 1.49 4.28
N GLY A 315 2.30 2.31 4.54
CA GLY A 315 2.08 3.58 3.83
C GLY A 315 1.08 3.48 2.67
N GLY A 316 0.73 4.62 2.08
CA GLY A 316 -0.26 4.69 1.00
C GLY A 316 0.22 4.14 -0.35
N ALA A 317 -0.72 4.03 -1.31
CA ALA A 317 -0.43 3.57 -2.66
C ALA A 317 0.42 4.59 -3.43
N MET A 318 1.35 4.11 -4.24
CA MET A 318 2.17 4.92 -5.13
C MET A 318 1.80 4.66 -6.59
N PHE A 319 1.79 5.71 -7.39
CA PHE A 319 1.58 5.66 -8.83
C PHE A 319 2.91 5.99 -9.51
N VAL A 320 3.47 5.05 -10.27
CA VAL A 320 4.82 5.18 -10.82
C VAL A 320 4.84 4.94 -12.33
N ARG A 321 5.64 5.74 -13.03
CA ARG A 321 6.05 5.55 -14.42
C ARG A 321 7.58 5.72 -14.49
N PRO A 322 8.28 4.94 -15.35
CA PRO A 322 9.74 4.91 -15.42
C PRO A 322 10.42 6.30 -15.41
N ASP A 323 10.01 7.19 -16.31
CA ASP A 323 10.68 8.49 -16.51
C ASP A 323 10.04 9.64 -15.72
N ASP A 324 8.93 9.37 -15.01
CA ASP A 324 8.22 10.36 -14.21
C ASP A 324 8.60 10.28 -12.72
N THR A 325 9.43 9.31 -12.34
CA THR A 325 9.73 9.01 -10.93
C THR A 325 11.22 8.88 -10.65
N ILE A 326 11.63 9.37 -9.49
CA ILE A 326 12.97 9.16 -8.92
C ILE A 326 12.78 8.25 -7.72
N THR A 327 13.49 7.12 -7.71
CA THR A 327 13.39 6.13 -6.63
C THR A 327 14.76 5.74 -6.12
N TYR A 328 14.90 5.71 -4.80
CA TYR A 328 16.09 5.21 -4.13
C TYR A 328 15.71 4.46 -2.85
N SER A 329 16.57 3.53 -2.45
CA SER A 329 16.44 2.73 -1.24
C SER A 329 17.73 2.80 -0.44
N LEU A 330 17.62 2.99 0.87
CA LEU A 330 18.69 2.94 1.84
C LEU A 330 18.49 1.69 2.71
N TYR A 331 19.53 0.89 2.83
CA TYR A 331 19.59 -0.32 3.65
C TYR A 331 20.74 -0.15 4.64
N VAL A 332 20.43 0.06 5.91
CA VAL A 332 21.41 0.38 6.96
C VAL A 332 21.19 -0.49 8.18
N PRO A 333 22.22 -0.81 8.99
CA PRO A 333 22.05 -1.57 10.23
C PRO A 333 20.96 -1.01 11.13
N GLU A 334 20.29 -1.88 11.89
CA GLU A 334 19.23 -1.45 12.82
C GLU A 334 19.74 -0.43 13.85
N SER A 335 21.00 -0.59 14.28
CA SER A 335 21.68 0.33 15.20
C SER A 335 21.74 1.78 14.71
N PHE A 336 21.65 2.01 13.40
CA PHE A 336 21.68 3.34 12.78
C PHE A 336 20.59 4.26 13.33
N THR A 337 19.40 3.73 13.60
CA THR A 337 18.24 4.49 14.11
C THR A 337 17.89 4.13 15.56
N HIS A 338 18.76 3.42 16.27
CA HIS A 338 18.50 3.00 17.65
C HIS A 338 18.23 4.20 18.57
N GLY A 339 17.11 4.12 19.31
CA GLY A 339 16.69 5.10 20.31
C GLY A 339 15.97 6.31 19.71
N LEU A 340 15.73 6.32 18.41
CA LEU A 340 14.96 7.35 17.73
C LEU A 340 13.49 6.95 17.65
N ASP A 341 12.59 7.93 17.77
CA ASP A 341 11.21 7.71 17.41
C ASP A 341 11.06 7.53 15.88
N PRO A 342 9.91 7.07 15.37
CA PRO A 342 9.72 6.88 13.94
C PRO A 342 9.99 8.14 13.11
N VAL A 343 9.52 9.31 13.51
CA VAL A 343 9.71 10.57 12.76
C VAL A 343 11.18 10.98 12.71
N GLU A 344 11.90 10.82 13.81
CA GLU A 344 13.35 11.03 13.89
C GLU A 344 14.13 10.05 13.02
N SER A 345 13.70 8.78 12.97
CA SER A 345 14.25 7.75 12.07
C SER A 345 14.11 8.16 10.60
N TYR A 346 12.93 8.61 10.16
CA TYR A 346 12.72 9.12 8.80
C TYR A 346 13.64 10.31 8.50
N ARG A 347 13.74 11.27 9.43
CA ARG A 347 14.60 12.46 9.27
C ARG A 347 16.07 12.10 9.13
N LEU A 348 16.57 11.16 9.94
CA LEU A 348 17.95 10.72 9.86
C LEU A 348 18.24 10.05 8.51
N CYS A 349 17.35 9.16 8.05
CA CYS A 349 17.52 8.45 6.78
C CYS A 349 17.43 9.37 5.55
N ASP A 350 16.62 10.43 5.60
CA ASP A 350 16.47 11.41 4.51
C ASP A 350 17.52 12.54 4.55
N GLU A 351 18.31 12.66 5.62
CA GLU A 351 19.26 13.76 5.83
C GLU A 351 20.20 13.99 4.63
N TRP A 352 20.81 12.92 4.10
CA TRP A 352 21.71 12.99 2.95
C TRP A 352 20.97 13.44 1.68
N ALA A 353 19.76 12.95 1.46
CA ALA A 353 18.98 13.24 0.26
C ALA A 353 18.53 14.70 0.27
N PHE A 354 18.17 15.23 1.43
CA PHE A 354 17.78 16.62 1.59
C PHE A 354 18.97 17.55 1.38
N ALA A 355 20.13 17.20 1.95
CA ALA A 355 21.36 17.96 1.73
C ALA A 355 21.76 17.96 0.24
N ALA A 356 21.61 16.83 -0.45
CA ALA A 356 21.83 16.74 -1.90
C ALA A 356 20.85 17.63 -2.70
N LEU A 357 19.54 17.53 -2.41
CA LEU A 357 18.50 18.35 -3.04
C LEU A 357 18.74 19.85 -2.80
N HIS A 358 19.10 20.24 -1.59
CA HIS A 358 19.41 21.64 -1.24
C HIS A 358 20.63 22.15 -2.01
N ALA A 359 21.67 21.32 -2.15
CA ALA A 359 22.86 21.67 -2.92
C ALA A 359 22.58 21.83 -4.43
N MET A 360 21.47 21.24 -4.91
CA MET A 360 20.93 21.42 -6.27
C MET A 360 19.86 22.54 -6.35
N GLY A 361 19.67 23.32 -5.29
CA GLY A 361 18.70 24.42 -5.25
C GLY A 361 17.24 24.01 -5.04
N ILE A 362 16.97 22.75 -4.70
CA ILE A 362 15.62 22.22 -4.40
C ILE A 362 15.42 22.23 -2.88
N PRO A 363 14.64 23.16 -2.30
CA PRO A 363 14.51 23.29 -0.85
C PRO A 363 13.56 22.24 -0.25
N ALA A 364 13.98 20.98 -0.24
CA ALA A 364 13.20 19.87 0.31
C ALA A 364 13.00 20.00 1.82
N VAL A 365 11.80 19.72 2.31
CA VAL A 365 11.44 19.76 3.73
C VAL A 365 10.60 18.54 4.10
N HIS A 366 10.70 18.12 5.36
CA HIS A 366 9.91 17.03 5.89
C HIS A 366 8.51 17.54 6.21
N GLN A 367 7.51 16.82 5.73
CA GLN A 367 6.14 16.92 6.19
C GLN A 367 5.78 15.60 6.87
N PRO A 368 5.78 15.54 8.22
CA PRO A 368 5.51 14.31 8.93
C PRO A 368 4.19 13.65 8.53
N ILE A 369 4.11 12.33 8.53
CA ILE A 369 5.10 11.40 9.10
C ILE A 369 6.30 11.14 8.16
N ASN A 370 6.07 11.06 6.86
CA ASN A 370 7.03 10.52 5.90
C ASN A 370 6.93 11.20 4.52
N ASP A 371 6.28 12.37 4.43
CA ASP A 371 6.16 13.10 3.16
C ASP A 371 7.37 14.02 2.98
N ILE A 372 7.87 14.08 1.75
CA ILE A 372 8.90 15.02 1.32
C ILE A 372 8.20 16.08 0.48
N ALA A 373 8.39 17.34 0.84
CA ALA A 373 7.72 18.47 0.21
C ALA A 373 8.71 19.60 -0.07
N THR A 374 8.26 20.61 -0.79
CA THR A 374 8.92 21.93 -0.81
C THR A 374 8.00 22.97 -0.17
N PRO A 375 8.56 24.01 0.48
CA PRO A 375 7.77 25.07 1.12
C PRO A 375 6.76 25.72 0.15
N SER A 376 7.18 25.95 -1.10
CA SER A 376 6.39 26.60 -2.15
C SER A 376 5.50 25.64 -2.94
N GLY A 377 5.94 24.40 -3.18
CA GLY A 377 5.30 23.49 -4.14
C GLY A 377 4.53 22.31 -3.55
N GLY A 378 4.57 22.10 -2.23
CA GLY A 378 3.88 20.97 -1.61
C GLY A 378 4.62 19.65 -1.83
N LYS A 379 3.90 18.52 -1.71
CA LYS A 379 4.50 17.18 -1.69
C LYS A 379 5.16 16.82 -3.02
N ILE A 380 6.45 16.49 -2.97
CA ILE A 380 7.27 16.01 -4.10
C ILE A 380 7.57 14.52 -4.01
N GLY A 381 7.42 13.89 -2.84
CA GLY A 381 7.69 12.47 -2.65
C GLY A 381 7.25 11.97 -1.30
N GLY A 382 7.50 10.69 -1.05
CA GLY A 382 7.27 10.09 0.26
C GLY A 382 8.20 8.91 0.48
N ALA A 383 8.52 8.70 1.75
CA ALA A 383 9.35 7.60 2.20
C ALA A 383 8.49 6.49 2.83
N ALA A 384 9.00 5.27 2.92
CA ALA A 384 8.47 4.26 3.83
C ALA A 384 9.63 3.45 4.42
N GLN A 385 9.43 2.98 5.65
CA GLN A 385 10.41 2.20 6.38
C GLN A 385 9.87 0.81 6.73
N ARG A 386 10.78 -0.16 6.82
CA ARG A 386 10.57 -1.44 7.50
C ARG A 386 11.85 -1.84 8.22
N ARG A 387 11.69 -2.39 9.43
CA ARG A 387 12.78 -2.99 10.19
C ARG A 387 12.85 -4.49 9.97
N PHE A 388 14.08 -4.97 9.91
CA PHE A 388 14.46 -6.37 9.94
C PHE A 388 15.35 -6.49 11.17
N PRO A 389 14.84 -7.01 12.29
CA PRO A 389 15.57 -6.94 13.54
C PRO A 389 16.83 -7.78 13.50
N GLY A 390 17.83 -7.27 14.21
CA GLY A 390 19.06 -7.96 14.47
C GLY A 390 18.91 -9.06 15.52
N SER A 391 20.04 -9.70 15.78
CA SER A 391 20.25 -10.54 16.95
C SER A 391 21.65 -10.26 17.48
N HIS A 392 22.08 -10.94 18.55
CA HIS A 392 23.46 -10.81 19.05
C HIS A 392 24.53 -11.10 17.99
N ALA A 393 24.19 -11.84 16.92
CA ALA A 393 25.10 -12.20 15.83
C ALA A 393 24.77 -11.49 14.50
N ARG A 394 23.68 -10.72 14.43
CA ARG A 394 23.17 -10.12 13.18
C ARG A 394 22.85 -8.64 13.40
N PRO A 395 23.35 -7.72 12.57
CA PRO A 395 23.16 -6.27 12.80
C PRO A 395 21.71 -5.80 12.65
N GLY A 396 20.85 -6.58 12.00
CA GLY A 396 19.53 -6.10 11.58
C GLY A 396 19.64 -5.06 10.46
N CYS A 397 18.50 -4.62 9.94
CA CYS A 397 18.44 -3.65 8.86
C CYS A 397 17.21 -2.75 8.99
N ILE A 398 17.39 -1.47 8.68
CA ILE A 398 16.33 -0.54 8.31
C ILE A 398 16.34 -0.44 6.79
N LEU A 399 15.25 -0.87 6.17
CA LEU A 399 14.92 -0.49 4.80
C LEU A 399 14.21 0.86 4.87
N HIS A 400 14.77 1.89 4.26
CA HIS A 400 14.14 3.19 4.03
C HIS A 400 14.14 3.48 2.53
N HIS A 401 12.97 3.49 1.89
CA HIS A 401 12.88 3.75 0.46
C HIS A 401 12.00 4.94 0.15
N VAL A 402 12.34 5.66 -0.92
CA VAL A 402 11.70 6.92 -1.29
C VAL A 402 11.33 6.88 -2.74
N THR A 403 10.10 7.32 -3.03
CA THR A 403 9.68 7.66 -4.39
C THR A 403 9.34 9.14 -4.45
N MET A 404 10.00 9.87 -5.34
CA MET A 404 9.71 11.27 -5.66
C MET A 404 9.10 11.38 -7.05
N ALA A 405 8.08 12.22 -7.17
CA ALA A 405 7.45 12.57 -8.43
C ALA A 405 8.31 13.62 -9.15
N TYR A 406 8.94 13.20 -10.26
CA TYR A 406 9.55 14.13 -11.20
C TYR A 406 8.48 14.76 -12.10
N ARG A 407 7.53 13.96 -12.59
CA ARG A 407 6.28 14.37 -13.23
C ARG A 407 5.14 13.50 -12.70
N ILE A 408 3.89 13.90 -12.98
CA ILE A 408 2.74 13.08 -12.62
C ILE A 408 1.57 13.29 -13.58
N ASP A 409 1.04 12.20 -14.10
CA ASP A 409 -0.23 12.19 -14.84
C ASP A 409 -1.38 12.06 -13.85
N THR A 410 -1.88 13.21 -13.40
CA THR A 410 -2.97 13.26 -12.43
C THR A 410 -4.27 12.68 -12.97
N ALA A 411 -4.46 12.66 -14.29
CA ALA A 411 -5.68 12.15 -14.90
C ALA A 411 -5.71 10.62 -14.84
N ALA A 412 -4.63 9.96 -15.30
CA ALA A 412 -4.49 8.51 -15.18
C ALA A 412 -4.52 8.05 -13.72
N MET A 413 -3.77 8.74 -12.84
CA MET A 413 -3.76 8.45 -11.41
C MET A 413 -5.17 8.50 -10.80
N SER A 414 -6.00 9.50 -11.17
CA SER A 414 -7.34 9.66 -10.61
C SER A 414 -8.35 8.63 -11.13
N ARG A 415 -8.10 8.03 -12.31
CA ARG A 415 -8.92 6.93 -12.83
C ARG A 415 -8.54 5.60 -12.18
N ILE A 416 -7.24 5.36 -11.99
CA ILE A 416 -6.70 4.09 -11.50
C ILE A 416 -6.77 3.99 -9.97
N LEU A 417 -6.50 5.07 -9.23
CA LEU A 417 -6.51 5.03 -7.76
C LEU A 417 -7.88 5.40 -7.19
N ARG A 418 -8.35 4.57 -6.26
CA ARG A 418 -9.56 4.82 -5.47
C ARG A 418 -9.21 5.72 -4.29
N ILE A 419 -9.38 7.03 -4.46
CA ILE A 419 -9.12 7.99 -3.39
C ILE A 419 -10.32 8.05 -2.44
N SER A 420 -10.13 7.59 -1.20
CA SER A 420 -11.11 7.71 -0.11
C SER A 420 -11.71 9.11 0.01
N LYS A 421 -13.03 9.18 0.25
CA LYS A 421 -13.74 10.44 0.53
C LYS A 421 -13.20 11.12 1.80
N GLU A 422 -12.80 10.36 2.81
CA GLU A 422 -12.16 10.91 4.01
C GLU A 422 -10.83 11.58 3.65
N LYS A 423 -9.97 10.94 2.84
CA LYS A 423 -8.73 11.57 2.34
C LYS A 423 -9.03 12.87 1.59
N LEU A 424 -10.09 12.91 0.77
CA LEU A 424 -10.49 14.11 0.03
C LEU A 424 -10.99 15.23 0.93
N LYS A 425 -11.74 14.96 2.00
CA LYS A 425 -12.19 16.00 2.96
C LYS A 425 -11.00 16.69 3.63
N PHE A 426 -10.03 15.92 4.11
CA PHE A 426 -8.80 16.47 4.72
C PHE A 426 -7.97 17.24 3.70
N LYS A 427 -7.86 16.72 2.47
CA LYS A 427 -7.21 17.46 1.38
C LYS A 427 -7.97 18.73 1.03
N ALA A 428 -9.30 18.73 0.98
CA ALA A 428 -10.13 19.88 0.63
C ALA A 428 -9.96 21.06 1.61
N VAL A 429 -9.87 20.76 2.91
CA VAL A 429 -9.60 21.76 3.95
C VAL A 429 -8.16 22.30 3.84
N ALA A 430 -7.19 21.47 3.44
CA ALA A 430 -5.81 21.89 3.19
C ALA A 430 -5.58 22.51 1.78
N SER A 431 -6.45 22.21 0.81
CA SER A 431 -6.30 22.47 -0.62
C SER A 431 -6.98 23.75 -1.09
N ALA A 432 -7.35 24.63 -0.17
CA ALA A 432 -7.45 26.04 -0.52
C ALA A 432 -6.09 26.58 -1.01
N SER A 433 -4.95 25.86 -0.88
CA SER A 433 -3.65 26.42 -1.26
C SER A 433 -2.57 25.54 -1.91
N LYS A 434 -2.60 24.19 -1.99
CA LYS A 434 -1.46 23.44 -2.61
C LYS A 434 -1.88 22.19 -3.41
N ARG A 435 -1.64 22.21 -4.73
CA ARG A 435 -1.67 21.02 -5.62
C ARG A 435 -0.36 20.24 -5.44
N VAL A 436 -0.34 18.95 -5.81
CA VAL A 436 0.93 18.21 -5.99
C VAL A 436 1.73 18.93 -7.07
N GLN A 437 2.91 19.44 -6.74
CA GLN A 437 3.83 20.03 -7.72
C GLN A 437 5.05 19.13 -7.85
N PRO A 438 5.16 18.34 -8.93
CA PRO A 438 6.30 17.45 -9.11
C PRO A 438 7.57 18.25 -9.41
N LEU A 439 8.74 17.62 -9.28
CA LEU A 439 10.04 18.32 -9.37
C LEU A 439 10.23 19.10 -10.68
N ALA A 440 9.76 18.58 -11.82
CA ALA A 440 9.85 19.25 -13.12
C ALA A 440 9.11 20.60 -13.20
N THR A 441 8.28 20.94 -12.21
CA THR A 441 7.62 22.25 -12.11
C THR A 441 8.35 23.24 -11.21
N GLN A 442 9.41 22.79 -10.54
CA GLN A 442 10.13 23.54 -9.51
C GLN A 442 11.62 23.74 -9.84
N THR A 443 12.13 23.04 -10.84
CA THR A 443 13.51 23.15 -11.32
C THR A 443 13.55 22.93 -12.82
N ASP A 444 14.56 23.52 -13.49
CA ASP A 444 14.87 23.28 -14.90
C ASP A 444 15.74 22.03 -15.11
N MET A 445 16.16 21.37 -14.03
CA MET A 445 16.96 20.15 -14.10
C MET A 445 16.13 18.98 -14.63
N THR A 446 16.72 18.17 -15.52
CA THR A 446 16.13 16.90 -15.91
C THR A 446 16.16 15.91 -14.74
N ARG A 447 15.32 14.88 -14.82
CA ARG A 447 15.31 13.77 -13.86
C ARG A 447 16.70 13.16 -13.69
N GLU A 448 17.39 12.93 -14.80
CA GLU A 448 18.72 12.33 -14.85
C GLU A 448 19.74 13.25 -14.17
N GLN A 449 19.68 14.55 -14.42
CA GLN A 449 20.55 15.52 -13.76
C GLN A 449 20.35 15.54 -12.24
N ILE A 450 19.11 15.37 -11.76
CA ILE A 450 18.81 15.26 -10.33
C ILE A 450 19.38 13.97 -9.77
N VAL A 451 19.12 12.82 -10.41
CA VAL A 451 19.64 11.50 -9.97
C VAL A 451 21.17 11.51 -9.93
N ASP A 452 21.83 11.97 -10.99
CA ASP A 452 23.29 12.06 -11.06
C ASP A 452 23.86 13.02 -10.02
N GLY A 453 23.17 14.14 -9.76
CA GLY A 453 23.54 15.08 -8.71
C GLY A 453 23.47 14.46 -7.33
N MET A 454 22.38 13.74 -7.02
CA MET A 454 22.22 13.01 -5.75
C MET A 454 23.25 11.90 -5.60
N LEU A 455 23.55 11.14 -6.66
CA LEU A 455 24.55 10.09 -6.67
C LEU A 455 25.95 10.65 -6.37
N ARG A 456 26.36 11.72 -7.07
CA ARG A 456 27.64 12.41 -6.82
C ARG A 456 27.72 12.96 -5.41
N TYR A 457 26.62 13.55 -4.93
CA TYR A 457 26.56 14.07 -3.56
C TYR A 457 26.75 12.95 -2.54
N ALA A 458 26.04 11.83 -2.68
CA ALA A 458 26.14 10.68 -1.78
C ALA A 458 27.59 10.16 -1.71
N LEU A 459 28.24 9.95 -2.86
CA LEU A 459 29.63 9.52 -2.94
C LEU A 459 30.63 10.49 -2.31
N ALA A 460 30.35 11.80 -2.36
CA ALA A 460 31.24 12.83 -1.82
C ALA A 460 30.99 13.12 -0.32
N ALA A 461 29.74 13.03 0.12
CA ALA A 461 29.32 13.51 1.45
C ALA A 461 29.15 12.38 2.47
N ILE A 462 28.81 11.15 2.05
CA ILE A 462 28.68 10.01 2.94
C ILE A 462 30.08 9.44 3.23
N PRO A 463 30.56 9.46 4.49
CA PRO A 463 31.90 9.00 4.82
C PRO A 463 32.09 7.51 4.53
N GLY A 464 33.21 7.16 3.87
CA GLY A 464 33.53 5.79 3.50
C GLY A 464 32.69 5.23 2.34
N ALA A 465 31.80 6.04 1.76
CA ALA A 465 30.99 5.61 0.62
C ALA A 465 31.84 5.38 -0.62
N HIS A 466 31.50 4.33 -1.39
CA HIS A 466 32.17 4.01 -2.64
C HIS A 466 31.16 3.47 -3.67
N PRO A 467 31.42 3.64 -4.98
CA PRO A 467 30.55 3.08 -6.00
C PRO A 467 30.67 1.55 -6.01
N ASP A 468 29.55 0.87 -6.22
CA ASP A 468 29.50 -0.60 -6.29
C ASP A 468 28.35 -1.07 -7.21
N THR A 469 28.22 -2.39 -7.36
CA THR A 469 27.16 -3.06 -8.13
C THR A 469 26.56 -4.21 -7.33
N LEU A 470 25.29 -4.54 -7.58
CA LEU A 470 24.64 -5.63 -6.86
C LEU A 470 25.32 -6.98 -7.18
N PRO A 471 25.67 -7.79 -6.15
CA PRO A 471 26.14 -9.15 -6.36
C PRO A 471 25.14 -10.00 -7.15
N LYS A 472 25.64 -10.79 -8.10
CA LYS A 472 24.81 -11.70 -8.90
C LYS A 472 24.00 -12.69 -8.05
N SER A 473 24.52 -13.08 -6.89
CA SER A 473 23.80 -13.95 -5.95
C SER A 473 22.52 -13.29 -5.44
N LEU A 474 22.55 -12.00 -5.09
CA LEU A 474 21.37 -11.26 -4.66
C LEU A 474 20.37 -11.08 -5.80
N LEU A 475 20.84 -10.81 -7.01
CA LEU A 475 19.98 -10.76 -8.21
C LEU A 475 19.25 -12.09 -8.42
N THR A 476 19.96 -13.22 -8.37
CA THR A 476 19.34 -14.55 -8.50
C THR A 476 18.31 -14.83 -7.40
N GLN A 477 18.63 -14.51 -6.15
CA GLN A 477 17.68 -14.66 -5.03
C GLN A 477 16.44 -13.78 -5.21
N ALA A 478 16.62 -12.52 -5.60
CA ALA A 478 15.53 -11.60 -5.86
C ALA A 478 14.67 -12.04 -7.05
N HIS A 479 15.24 -12.58 -8.12
CA HIS A 479 14.46 -13.15 -9.23
C HIS A 479 13.55 -14.30 -8.74
N SER A 480 14.12 -15.25 -7.99
CA SER A 480 13.34 -16.35 -7.43
C SER A 480 12.24 -15.85 -6.49
N LEU A 481 12.54 -14.86 -5.64
CA LEU A 481 11.56 -14.26 -4.74
C LEU A 481 10.48 -13.48 -5.49
N ALA A 482 10.83 -12.80 -6.58
CA ALA A 482 9.86 -12.10 -7.42
C ALA A 482 8.82 -13.08 -7.97
N GLU A 483 9.28 -14.20 -8.55
CA GLU A 483 8.42 -15.24 -9.15
C GLU A 483 7.57 -15.98 -8.12
N THR A 484 8.13 -16.27 -6.96
CA THR A 484 7.47 -17.10 -5.93
C THR A 484 6.59 -16.29 -4.97
N LYS A 485 6.76 -14.95 -4.93
CA LYS A 485 6.03 -14.05 -4.03
C LYS A 485 5.45 -12.85 -4.77
N PHE A 486 6.27 -11.96 -5.31
CA PHE A 486 5.81 -10.62 -5.72
C PHE A 486 5.01 -10.58 -7.02
N THR A 487 5.02 -11.64 -7.83
CA THR A 487 4.11 -11.81 -8.98
C THR A 487 2.83 -12.56 -8.62
N THR A 488 2.74 -13.12 -7.41
CA THR A 488 1.62 -14.00 -7.03
C THR A 488 0.39 -13.20 -6.60
N PRO A 489 -0.81 -13.59 -7.04
CA PRO A 489 -2.06 -12.97 -6.57
C PRO A 489 -2.25 -13.11 -5.06
N THR A 490 -1.78 -14.22 -4.46
CA THR A 490 -1.86 -14.46 -3.01
C THR A 490 -1.09 -13.41 -2.20
N TRP A 491 0.04 -12.92 -2.71
CA TRP A 491 0.76 -11.80 -2.11
C TRP A 491 0.09 -10.45 -2.40
N THR A 492 -0.19 -10.15 -3.67
CA THR A 492 -0.76 -8.85 -4.06
C THR A 492 -2.11 -8.61 -3.38
N HIS A 493 -2.97 -9.63 -3.32
CA HIS A 493 -4.29 -9.57 -2.69
C HIS A 493 -4.29 -10.02 -1.23
N ARG A 494 -3.11 -10.16 -0.61
CA ARG A 494 -3.03 -10.43 0.83
C ARG A 494 -3.77 -9.32 1.56
N ILE A 495 -4.93 -9.66 2.11
CA ILE A 495 -5.60 -8.81 3.08
C ILE A 495 -4.90 -9.09 4.41
N PRO A 496 -4.58 -8.05 5.20
CA PRO A 496 -4.04 -8.24 6.54
C PRO A 496 -4.80 -9.25 7.39
#